data_AF-A0A2E9QEC0-F1
#
_entry.id   AF-A0A2E9QEC0-F1
#
_cell.length_a   1.000
_cell.length_b   1.000
_cell.length_c   1.000
_cell.angle_alpha   90.00
_cell.angle_beta   90.00
_cell.angle_gamma   90.00
#
_symmetry.space_group_name_H-M   'P 1'
#
loop_
_entity.id
_entity.type
_entity.pdbx_description
1 polymer ?
#
loop_
_entity_poly.entity_id
_entity_poly.type
_entity_poly.pdbx_seq_one_letter_code
_entity_poly.pdbx_strand_id
1 'polypeptide(L)'
;MGQQFNSSAVQDADMIAFSGAAYVDSANHGFRHWTAIIRHCTTIKIRVPLKTTFHRGFAYRIGSMDSGSAPIVFVYGTLKRGYRLHQYMEGARFLGEARLNGYRMHRVSWYPAIRPDADYSVYGELFEINEDILAILDEVEDRGTEYERELCLVQPLFPSETDSIQALVYVYLHQLDDDIIENGVF
;
A
#
# COMPACT_ATOMS: atom_id res chain seq x y z
N MET A 1 -57.58 -25.54 39.15
CA MET A 1 -56.87 -24.89 38.03
C MET A 1 -57.04 -23.38 38.17
N GLY A 2 -55.93 -22.63 38.17
CA GLY A 2 -55.91 -21.17 37.96
C GLY A 2 -56.04 -20.30 39.20
N GLN A 3 -54.90 -20.01 39.85
CA GLN A 3 -54.76 -18.98 40.89
C GLN A 3 -54.71 -17.57 40.27
N GLN A 4 -55.22 -16.61 41.02
CA GLN A 4 -55.43 -15.20 40.71
C GLN A 4 -54.31 -14.32 41.34
N PHE A 5 -54.29 -13.03 40.95
CA PHE A 5 -53.62 -11.88 41.59
C PHE A 5 -52.15 -11.60 41.17
N ASN A 6 -51.66 -10.36 41.02
CA ASN A 6 -52.24 -9.01 40.86
C ASN A 6 -51.10 -8.04 40.48
N SER A 7 -51.49 -6.90 39.91
CA SER A 7 -50.92 -5.54 40.07
C SER A 7 -49.46 -5.18 39.70
N SER A 8 -49.40 -4.17 38.81
CA SER A 8 -48.59 -2.92 38.85
C SER A 8 -47.05 -3.04 38.86
N ALA A 9 -46.25 -2.24 38.17
CA ALA A 9 -46.45 -1.04 37.36
C ALA A 9 -45.07 -0.71 36.74
N VAL A 10 -45.10 -0.26 35.46
CA VAL A 10 -44.36 0.87 34.83
C VAL A 10 -42.83 0.94 35.08
N GLN A 11 -41.96 0.94 34.07
CA GLN A 11 -41.46 2.10 33.29
C GLN A 11 -40.32 1.57 32.39
N ASP A 12 -40.04 2.00 31.16
CA ASP A 12 -40.64 2.99 30.27
C ASP A 12 -40.16 2.73 28.82
N ALA A 13 -41.11 2.93 27.89
CA ALA A 13 -41.06 3.37 26.48
C ALA A 13 -39.97 2.82 25.53
N ASP A 14 -40.31 1.96 24.55
CA ASP A 14 -41.05 2.22 23.28
C ASP A 14 -40.37 3.27 22.38
N MET A 15 -39.81 2.87 21.23
CA MET A 15 -40.50 2.67 19.93
C MET A 15 -41.04 4.03 19.41
N ILE A 16 -40.87 4.49 18.18
CA ILE A 16 -41.14 3.90 16.86
C ILE A 16 -40.47 4.79 15.79
N ALA A 17 -40.14 4.17 14.65
CA ALA A 17 -39.73 4.73 13.37
C ALA A 17 -40.58 5.90 12.82
N PHE A 18 -40.02 6.70 11.88
CA PHE A 18 -40.47 6.75 10.47
C PHE A 18 -39.73 7.83 9.65
N SER A 19 -39.43 7.45 8.41
CA SER A 19 -39.39 8.21 7.14
C SER A 19 -39.71 9.72 7.14
N GLY A 20 -39.02 10.45 6.26
CA GLY A 20 -39.68 11.50 5.47
C GLY A 20 -38.78 12.64 5.02
N ALA A 21 -38.58 12.76 3.71
CA ALA A 21 -37.98 13.91 3.04
C ALA A 21 -39.00 15.04 2.82
N ALA A 22 -38.54 16.29 2.86
CA ALA A 22 -39.13 17.49 2.25
C ALA A 22 -38.12 18.66 2.38
N TYR A 23 -38.08 19.79 1.66
CA TYR A 23 -38.55 20.33 0.37
C TYR A 23 -38.56 21.88 0.56
N VAL A 24 -37.78 22.65 -0.24
CA VAL A 24 -38.00 24.08 -0.72
C VAL A 24 -38.07 25.21 0.38
N ASP A 25 -37.73 26.50 0.24
CA ASP A 25 -37.56 27.49 -0.86
C ASP A 25 -36.63 28.67 -0.47
N SER A 26 -36.40 29.53 -1.46
CA SER A 26 -35.70 30.81 -1.62
C SER A 26 -36.30 32.09 -0.97
N ALA A 27 -35.48 33.15 -0.98
CA ALA A 27 -35.71 34.59 -0.64
C ALA A 27 -35.81 34.95 0.87
N ASN A 28 -35.32 36.07 1.42
CA ASN A 28 -35.14 37.42 0.86
C ASN A 28 -34.24 38.32 1.75
N HIS A 29 -33.54 39.28 1.12
CA HIS A 29 -32.93 40.56 1.57
C HIS A 29 -32.15 40.75 2.90
N GLY A 30 -30.97 41.40 2.81
CA GLY A 30 -30.39 42.18 3.92
C GLY A 30 -28.94 42.67 3.75
N PHE A 31 -28.77 43.85 3.14
CA PHE A 31 -27.52 44.62 3.02
C PHE A 31 -26.76 44.82 4.35
N ARG A 32 -25.42 44.70 4.34
CA ARG A 32 -24.47 45.70 4.86
C ARG A 32 -22.99 45.31 4.65
N HIS A 33 -22.23 46.25 4.08
CA HIS A 33 -20.77 46.26 3.99
C HIS A 33 -20.10 45.93 5.33
N TRP A 34 -18.95 45.24 5.28
CA TRP A 34 -17.69 45.69 5.88
C TRP A 34 -16.55 44.90 5.21
N THR A 35 -15.64 45.63 4.57
CA THR A 35 -14.39 45.11 4.02
C THR A 35 -13.40 44.83 5.15
N ALA A 36 -12.49 43.90 4.85
CA ALA A 36 -11.28 43.51 5.60
C ALA A 36 -11.47 42.51 6.75
N ILE A 37 -10.81 41.35 6.62
CA ILE A 37 -9.73 40.88 7.51
C ILE A 37 -8.99 39.72 6.81
N ILE A 38 -7.69 39.91 6.59
CA ILE A 38 -6.73 38.82 6.37
C ILE A 38 -6.60 38.07 7.70
N ARG A 39 -6.82 36.75 7.72
CA ARG A 39 -6.11 35.82 8.62
C ARG A 39 -6.42 34.35 8.31
N HIS A 40 -5.35 33.66 7.93
CA HIS A 40 -5.00 32.29 8.31
C HIS A 40 -6.00 31.16 7.99
N CYS A 41 -5.71 30.49 6.86
CA CYS A 41 -6.06 29.10 6.64
C CYS A 41 -5.52 28.25 7.80
N THR A 42 -6.39 27.86 8.71
CA THR A 42 -6.03 27.02 9.86
C THR A 42 -6.40 25.58 9.54
N THR A 43 -5.37 24.75 9.58
CA THR A 43 -5.31 23.30 9.40
C THR A 43 -6.49 22.54 10.00
N ILE A 44 -7.20 21.78 9.14
CA ILE A 44 -8.14 20.74 9.57
C ILE A 44 -7.32 19.57 10.11
N LYS A 45 -7.26 19.44 11.45
CA LYS A 45 -6.72 18.24 12.12
C LYS A 45 -7.85 17.22 12.26
N ILE A 46 -7.87 16.24 11.35
CA ILE A 46 -8.77 15.09 11.46
C ILE A 46 -8.19 14.17 12.54
N ARG A 47 -8.86 14.11 13.70
CA ARG A 47 -8.50 13.24 14.82
C ARG A 47 -9.23 11.91 14.66
N VAL A 48 -8.53 10.89 14.17
CA VAL A 48 -8.97 9.49 14.21
C VAL A 48 -8.70 8.90 15.61
N PRO A 49 -9.68 8.27 16.27
CA PRO A 49 -9.48 7.69 17.60
C PRO A 49 -8.76 6.34 17.51
N LEU A 50 -7.54 6.26 18.07
CA LEU A 50 -6.87 4.99 18.34
C LEU A 50 -7.49 4.34 19.57
N LYS A 51 -8.31 3.31 19.36
CA LYS A 51 -8.53 2.25 20.34
C LYS A 51 -8.59 0.95 19.58
N THR A 52 -7.59 0.08 19.75
CA THR A 52 -7.80 -1.37 19.91
C THR A 52 -6.50 -2.02 20.39
N THR A 53 -6.71 -2.87 21.37
CA THR A 53 -5.84 -3.73 22.15
C THR A 53 -4.68 -4.37 21.38
N PHE A 54 -3.49 -4.22 21.96
CA PHE A 54 -2.24 -4.87 21.55
C PHE A 54 -2.27 -6.34 21.98
N HIS A 55 -2.46 -7.26 21.02
CA HIS A 55 -2.09 -8.66 21.17
C HIS A 55 -0.94 -8.96 20.21
N ARG A 56 0.08 -9.64 20.76
CA ARG A 56 1.40 -9.93 20.17
C ARG A 56 1.31 -10.44 18.72
N GLY A 57 2.09 -9.81 17.83
CA GLY A 57 2.36 -10.30 16.47
C GLY A 57 3.18 -9.32 15.65
N PHE A 58 4.52 -9.39 15.79
CA PHE A 58 5.57 -8.81 14.95
C PHE A 58 5.37 -7.40 14.34
N ALA A 59 5.79 -6.38 15.11
CA ALA A 59 6.15 -5.08 14.57
C ALA A 59 7.62 -5.12 14.11
N TYR A 60 7.88 -5.16 12.80
CA TYR A 60 9.24 -4.95 12.31
C TYR A 60 9.53 -3.44 12.26
N ARG A 61 10.27 -3.01 13.28
CA ARG A 61 10.78 -1.66 13.49
C ARG A 61 12.00 -1.48 12.59
N ILE A 62 12.09 -0.31 11.94
CA ILE A 62 13.29 0.15 11.21
C ILE A 62 14.54 -0.09 12.09
N GLY A 63 15.43 -0.97 11.63
CA GLY A 63 16.69 -1.33 12.29
C GLY A 63 16.83 -2.84 12.49
N SER A 64 17.85 -3.43 11.84
CA SER A 64 18.26 -4.84 11.80
C SER A 64 17.28 -5.83 11.16
N MET A 65 17.64 -6.34 9.98
CA MET A 65 17.22 -7.68 9.54
C MET A 65 17.59 -8.66 10.66
N ASP A 66 16.64 -9.37 11.27
CA ASP A 66 17.00 -10.51 12.11
C ASP A 66 17.79 -11.48 11.24
N SER A 67 18.95 -11.91 11.72
CA SER A 67 19.93 -12.74 11.03
C SER A 67 19.46 -14.19 10.80
N GLY A 68 18.21 -14.38 10.38
CA GLY A 68 17.60 -15.69 10.18
C GLY A 68 16.31 -15.69 9.34
N SER A 69 15.82 -14.54 8.85
CA SER A 69 14.74 -14.53 7.85
C SER A 69 15.32 -14.55 6.44
N ALA A 70 14.80 -15.44 5.60
CA ALA A 70 15.22 -15.53 4.21
C ALA A 70 14.89 -14.21 3.47
N PRO A 71 15.81 -13.67 2.66
CA PRO A 71 15.58 -12.43 1.92
C PRO A 71 14.38 -12.57 0.97
N ILE A 72 13.59 -11.51 0.88
CA ILE A 72 12.50 -11.39 -0.10
C ILE A 72 12.94 -10.43 -1.19
N VAL A 73 12.75 -10.81 -2.44
CA VAL A 73 12.98 -9.97 -3.62
C VAL A 73 11.66 -9.70 -4.33
N PHE A 74 11.51 -8.48 -4.82
CA PHE A 74 10.42 -8.08 -5.70
C PHE A 74 10.97 -7.95 -7.13
N VAL A 75 10.48 -8.82 -8.03
CA VAL A 75 10.89 -8.82 -9.44
C VAL A 75 9.77 -8.25 -10.30
N TYR A 76 10.09 -7.27 -11.13
CA TYR A 76 9.13 -6.54 -11.97
C TYR A 76 9.37 -6.72 -13.47
N GLY A 77 10.39 -7.47 -13.86
CA GLY A 77 10.87 -7.55 -15.24
C GLY A 77 11.27 -8.94 -15.70
N THR A 78 12.43 -9.04 -16.32
CA THR A 78 12.95 -10.23 -17.03
C THR A 78 13.21 -11.45 -16.12
N LEU A 79 13.24 -11.25 -14.80
CA LEU A 79 13.31 -12.29 -13.77
C LEU A 79 11.93 -12.89 -13.38
N LYS A 80 10.81 -12.28 -13.79
CA LYS A 80 9.46 -12.81 -13.56
C LYS A 80 9.28 -14.19 -14.18
N ARG A 81 8.35 -15.00 -13.65
CA ARG A 81 8.01 -16.32 -14.22
C ARG A 81 7.65 -16.21 -15.69
N GLY A 82 8.16 -17.13 -16.49
CA GLY A 82 7.94 -17.17 -17.94
C GLY A 82 8.85 -16.25 -18.76
N TYR A 83 9.72 -15.46 -18.13
CA TYR A 83 10.71 -14.64 -18.81
C TYR A 83 12.11 -15.29 -18.82
N ARG A 84 12.97 -14.80 -19.71
CA ARG A 84 14.28 -15.41 -20.05
C ARG A 84 15.22 -15.59 -18.86
N LEU A 85 15.21 -14.67 -17.88
CA LEU A 85 16.16 -14.71 -16.77
C LEU A 85 15.62 -15.47 -15.56
N HIS A 86 14.37 -15.97 -15.61
CA HIS A 86 13.78 -16.71 -14.49
C HIS A 86 14.55 -17.97 -14.10
N GLN A 87 15.38 -18.52 -14.97
CA GLN A 87 16.28 -19.64 -14.65
C GLN A 87 17.21 -19.34 -13.46
N TYR A 88 17.58 -18.08 -13.24
CA TYR A 88 18.40 -17.67 -12.09
C TYR A 88 17.63 -17.63 -10.77
N MET A 89 16.30 -17.75 -10.83
CA MET A 89 15.40 -17.86 -9.68
C MET A 89 15.08 -19.33 -9.34
N GLU A 90 15.82 -20.30 -9.90
CA GLU A 90 15.61 -21.71 -9.59
C GLU A 90 15.82 -21.97 -8.09
N GLY A 91 14.82 -22.58 -7.44
CA GLY A 91 14.80 -22.79 -5.99
C GLY A 91 14.19 -21.63 -5.18
N ALA A 92 13.90 -20.48 -5.81
CA ALA A 92 13.16 -19.39 -5.17
C ALA A 92 11.70 -19.79 -4.89
N ARG A 93 11.17 -19.40 -3.73
CA ARG A 93 9.79 -19.68 -3.35
C ARG A 93 8.90 -18.50 -3.73
N PHE A 94 8.03 -18.71 -4.72
CA PHE A 94 7.01 -17.71 -5.10
C PHE A 94 6.04 -17.46 -3.94
N LEU A 95 5.88 -16.18 -3.57
CA LEU A 95 4.98 -15.74 -2.50
C LEU A 95 3.66 -15.20 -3.05
N GLY A 96 3.71 -14.52 -4.19
CA GLY A 96 2.53 -13.94 -4.83
C GLY A 96 2.85 -12.70 -5.64
N GLU A 97 1.82 -12.14 -6.28
CA GLU A 97 1.92 -10.86 -6.99
C GLU A 97 1.86 -9.69 -6.02
N ALA A 98 2.51 -8.59 -6.38
CA ALA A 98 2.63 -7.41 -5.54
C ALA A 98 2.76 -6.12 -6.36
N ARG A 99 2.59 -4.98 -5.68
CA ARG A 99 2.71 -3.63 -6.24
C ARG A 99 3.68 -2.79 -5.43
N LEU A 100 4.63 -2.16 -6.11
CA LEU A 100 5.53 -1.14 -5.59
C LEU A 100 5.02 0.25 -5.99
N ASN A 101 4.72 1.11 -5.02
CA ASN A 101 4.29 2.49 -5.27
C ASN A 101 5.46 3.45 -5.24
N GLY A 102 5.35 4.58 -5.93
CA GLY A 102 6.37 5.63 -5.92
C GLY A 102 7.53 5.33 -6.88
N TYR A 103 7.29 4.50 -7.89
CA TYR A 103 8.24 4.16 -8.93
C TYR A 103 7.57 4.17 -10.30
N ARG A 104 8.27 4.71 -11.29
CA ARG A 104 7.87 4.67 -12.70
C ARG A 104 8.72 3.64 -13.44
N MET A 105 8.09 2.88 -14.33
CA MET A 105 8.75 1.91 -15.20
C MET A 105 9.03 2.52 -16.57
N HIS A 106 10.22 2.25 -17.10
CA HIS A 106 10.62 2.63 -18.44
C HIS A 106 11.16 1.43 -19.20
N ARG A 107 11.07 1.49 -20.52
CA ARG A 107 11.75 0.56 -21.42
C ARG A 107 13.10 1.15 -21.80
N VAL A 108 14.18 0.51 -21.35
CA VAL A 108 15.55 0.89 -21.77
C VAL A 108 15.92 0.22 -23.09
N SER A 109 15.55 -1.05 -23.21
CA SER A 109 15.77 -1.86 -24.41
C SER A 109 14.81 -3.05 -24.37
N TRP A 110 15.35 -4.27 -24.36
CA TRP A 110 14.60 -5.50 -24.16
C TRP A 110 14.24 -5.77 -22.69
N TYR A 111 14.67 -4.91 -21.76
CA TYR A 111 14.42 -5.03 -20.32
C TYR A 111 13.80 -3.75 -19.74
N PRO A 112 13.04 -3.88 -18.63
CA PRO A 112 12.48 -2.72 -17.94
C PRO A 112 13.47 -2.17 -16.92
N ALA A 113 13.38 -0.87 -16.68
CA ALA A 113 14.04 -0.19 -15.58
C ALA A 113 13.01 0.57 -14.75
N ILE A 114 13.28 0.76 -13.46
CA ILE A 114 12.45 1.58 -12.58
C ILE A 114 13.26 2.69 -11.93
N ARG A 115 12.61 3.84 -11.72
CA ARG A 115 13.15 4.99 -10.96
C ARG A 115 12.08 5.59 -10.06
N PRO A 116 12.45 6.27 -8.97
CA PRO A 116 11.50 6.91 -8.08
C PRO A 116 10.61 7.93 -8.81
N ASP A 117 9.30 7.80 -8.63
CA ASP A 117 8.27 8.71 -9.11
C ASP A 117 6.97 8.50 -8.34
N ALA A 118 6.54 9.51 -7.59
CA ALA A 118 5.43 9.41 -6.64
C ALA A 118 4.07 9.10 -7.28
N ASP A 119 3.88 9.41 -8.58
CA ASP A 119 2.59 9.30 -9.24
C ASP A 119 2.34 7.92 -9.86
N TYR A 120 3.34 7.04 -9.85
CA TYR A 120 3.31 5.76 -10.55
C TYR A 120 3.45 4.57 -9.60
N SER A 121 3.03 3.42 -10.12
CA SER A 121 3.16 2.12 -9.47
C SER A 121 3.74 1.10 -10.44
N VAL A 122 4.51 0.16 -9.91
CA VAL A 122 5.10 -0.97 -10.63
C VAL A 122 4.51 -2.27 -10.09
N TYR A 123 4.14 -3.18 -10.98
CA TYR A 123 3.56 -4.48 -10.66
C TYR A 123 4.57 -5.59 -10.93
N GLY A 124 4.64 -6.54 -10.01
CA GLY A 124 5.62 -7.60 -10.06
C GLY A 124 5.27 -8.78 -9.16
N GLU A 125 6.27 -9.59 -8.89
CA GLU A 125 6.18 -10.85 -8.16
C GLU A 125 7.12 -10.82 -6.95
N LEU A 126 6.66 -11.34 -5.82
CA LEU A 126 7.46 -11.52 -4.61
C LEU A 126 7.99 -12.95 -4.55
N PHE A 127 9.27 -13.08 -4.25
CA PHE A 127 9.94 -14.35 -4.02
C PHE A 127 10.74 -14.32 -2.73
N GLU A 128 10.66 -15.39 -1.96
CA GLU A 128 11.65 -15.69 -0.92
C GLU A 128 12.82 -16.43 -1.56
N ILE A 129 14.04 -15.95 -1.30
CA ILE A 129 15.28 -16.46 -1.88
C ILE A 129 16.31 -16.73 -0.78
N ASN A 130 17.33 -17.52 -1.09
CA ASN A 130 18.50 -17.68 -0.22
C ASN A 130 19.63 -16.73 -0.64
N GLU A 131 20.72 -16.71 0.13
CA GLU A 131 21.88 -15.85 -0.16
C GLU A 131 22.59 -16.20 -1.47
N ASP A 132 22.59 -17.48 -1.87
CA ASP A 132 23.21 -17.92 -3.12
C ASP A 132 22.49 -17.33 -4.35
N ILE A 133 21.15 -17.42 -4.38
CA ILE A 133 20.34 -16.79 -5.44
C ILE A 133 20.58 -15.27 -5.41
N LEU A 134 20.59 -14.66 -4.23
CA LEU A 134 20.82 -13.22 -4.12
C LEU A 134 22.17 -12.78 -4.71
N ALA A 135 23.24 -13.56 -4.51
CA ALA A 135 24.54 -13.30 -5.12
C ALA A 135 24.50 -13.42 -6.65
N ILE A 136 23.81 -14.44 -7.18
CA ILE A 136 23.60 -14.59 -8.63
C ILE A 136 22.84 -13.40 -9.20
N LEU A 137 21.79 -12.93 -8.52
CA LEU A 137 21.02 -11.78 -8.98
C LEU A 137 21.85 -10.49 -8.99
N ASP A 138 22.75 -10.30 -8.01
CA ASP A 138 23.67 -9.16 -8.01
C ASP A 138 24.60 -9.15 -9.23
N GLU A 139 25.02 -10.32 -9.72
CA GLU A 139 25.80 -10.45 -10.95
C GLU A 139 24.95 -10.23 -12.21
N VAL A 140 23.75 -10.82 -12.26
CA VAL A 140 22.84 -10.74 -13.43
C VAL A 140 22.33 -9.32 -13.66
N GLU A 141 22.05 -8.58 -12.59
CA GLU A 141 21.58 -7.19 -12.62
C GLU A 141 22.75 -6.18 -12.57
N ASP A 142 24.00 -6.62 -12.76
CA ASP A 142 25.22 -5.79 -12.75
C ASP A 142 25.21 -4.72 -11.63
N ARG A 143 25.04 -5.21 -10.39
CA ARG A 143 24.83 -4.37 -9.22
C ARG A 143 26.01 -3.42 -9.01
N GLY A 144 25.69 -2.14 -8.83
CA GLY A 144 26.66 -1.05 -8.65
C GLY A 144 27.07 -0.38 -9.96
N THR A 145 26.72 -0.97 -11.10
CA THR A 145 26.94 -0.40 -12.43
C THR A 145 25.62 0.01 -13.05
N GLU A 146 24.71 -0.96 -13.26
CA GLU A 146 23.43 -0.78 -13.97
C GLU A 146 22.27 -0.58 -12.98
N TYR A 147 22.21 -1.42 -11.94
CA TYR A 147 21.20 -1.36 -10.89
C TYR A 147 21.83 -1.28 -9.50
N GLU A 148 21.08 -0.79 -8.52
CA GLU A 148 21.40 -0.96 -7.10
C GLU A 148 20.21 -1.59 -6.38
N ARG A 149 20.47 -2.34 -5.30
CA ARG A 149 19.38 -2.88 -4.49
C ARG A 149 18.92 -1.87 -3.47
N GLU A 150 17.63 -1.65 -3.44
CA GLU A 150 16.96 -0.87 -2.42
C GLU A 150 15.99 -1.74 -1.62
N LEU A 151 15.91 -1.50 -0.31
CA LEU A 151 14.91 -2.14 0.54
C LEU A 151 13.63 -1.30 0.53
N CYS A 152 12.59 -1.79 -0.14
CA CYS A 152 11.33 -1.09 -0.33
C CYS A 152 10.17 -1.77 0.40
N LEU A 153 9.14 -1.00 0.74
CA LEU A 153 7.85 -1.52 1.17
C LEU A 153 7.00 -1.80 -0.06
N VAL A 154 6.70 -3.08 -0.29
CA VAL A 154 5.90 -3.56 -1.42
C VAL A 154 4.57 -4.05 -0.89
N GLN A 155 3.48 -3.69 -1.57
CA GLN A 155 2.12 -4.07 -1.20
C GLN A 155 1.73 -5.40 -1.87
N PRO A 156 1.47 -6.49 -1.12
CA PRO A 156 0.95 -7.73 -1.66
C PRO A 156 -0.41 -7.53 -2.34
N LEU A 157 -0.68 -8.25 -3.43
CA LEU A 157 -2.00 -8.31 -4.07
C LEU A 157 -2.81 -9.55 -3.65
N PHE A 158 -2.19 -10.43 -2.87
CA PHE A 158 -2.85 -11.57 -2.23
C PHE A 158 -3.29 -11.22 -0.80
N PRO A 159 -4.28 -11.94 -0.25
CA PRO A 159 -4.67 -11.78 1.16
C PRO A 159 -3.47 -12.00 2.08
N SER A 160 -3.12 -10.97 2.83
CA SER A 160 -1.96 -10.94 3.73
C SER A 160 -2.39 -10.30 5.05
N GLU A 161 -1.82 -10.75 6.17
CA GLU A 161 -2.04 -10.13 7.47
C GLU A 161 -1.38 -8.74 7.57
N THR A 162 -0.38 -8.48 6.71
CA THR A 162 0.29 -7.19 6.59
C THR A 162 -0.07 -6.49 5.28
N ASP A 163 -0.25 -5.17 5.35
CA ASP A 163 -0.50 -4.32 4.19
C ASP A 163 0.74 -4.13 3.30
N SER A 164 1.93 -4.41 3.83
CA SER A 164 3.19 -4.27 3.10
C SER A 164 4.27 -5.22 3.62
N ILE A 165 5.16 -5.62 2.71
CA ILE A 165 6.30 -6.49 2.97
C ILE A 165 7.58 -5.73 2.58
N GLN A 166 8.63 -5.84 3.36
CA GLN A 166 9.95 -5.36 2.96
C GLN A 166 10.56 -6.32 1.95
N ALA A 167 10.93 -5.82 0.78
CA ALA A 167 11.58 -6.59 -0.27
C ALA A 167 12.76 -5.82 -0.87
N LEU A 168 13.77 -6.56 -1.30
CA LEU A 168 14.85 -6.06 -2.13
C LEU A 168 14.31 -5.79 -3.53
N VAL A 169 14.63 -4.62 -4.07
CA VAL A 169 14.23 -4.16 -5.39
C VAL A 169 15.48 -3.66 -6.11
N TYR A 170 15.72 -4.13 -7.32
CA TYR A 170 16.76 -3.55 -8.17
C TYR A 170 16.23 -2.24 -8.77
N VAL A 171 16.92 -1.13 -8.54
CA VAL A 171 16.55 0.21 -9.02
C VAL A 171 17.63 0.69 -9.96
N TYR A 172 17.21 1.20 -11.12
CA TYR A 172 18.14 1.58 -12.18
C TYR A 172 18.98 2.80 -11.79
N LEU A 173 20.27 2.80 -12.10
CA LEU A 173 21.18 3.86 -11.66
C LEU A 173 21.21 5.06 -12.61
N HIS A 174 20.99 4.85 -13.91
CA HIS A 174 21.12 5.89 -14.92
C HIS A 174 19.83 6.70 -15.11
N GLN A 175 19.94 7.83 -15.80
CA GLN A 175 18.78 8.58 -16.24
C GLN A 175 18.01 7.78 -17.28
N LEU A 176 16.69 7.88 -17.23
CA LEU A 176 15.78 7.22 -18.15
C LEU A 176 15.10 8.26 -19.04
N ASP A 177 14.97 7.91 -20.31
CA ASP A 177 14.27 8.71 -21.32
C ASP A 177 12.75 8.49 -21.23
N ASP A 178 11.98 9.19 -22.07
CA ASP A 178 10.51 9.24 -22.05
C ASP A 178 9.80 7.95 -22.56
N ASP A 179 10.50 6.83 -22.77
CA ASP A 179 9.87 5.53 -23.13
C ASP A 179 9.25 4.85 -21.89
N ILE A 180 8.15 5.43 -21.43
CA ILE A 180 7.46 5.06 -20.18
C ILE A 180 6.52 3.88 -20.43
N ILE A 181 6.54 2.92 -19.50
CA ILE A 181 5.55 1.85 -19.43
C ILE A 181 4.46 2.28 -18.44
N GLU A 182 3.46 3.00 -18.95
CA GLU A 182 2.43 3.71 -18.18
C GLU A 182 1.64 2.83 -17.19
N ASN A 183 1.39 1.57 -17.55
CA ASN A 183 0.62 0.65 -16.71
C ASN A 183 1.46 -0.01 -15.60
N GLY A 184 2.78 0.22 -15.57
CA GLY A 184 3.70 -0.38 -14.60
C GLY A 184 3.84 -1.90 -14.72
N VAL A 185 3.45 -2.50 -15.84
CA VAL A 185 3.51 -3.95 -16.09
C VAL A 185 4.42 -4.22 -17.28
N PHE A 186 5.52 -4.93 -17.04
CA PHE A 186 6.42 -5.46 -18.08
C PHE A 186 5.94 -6.80 -18.64
#